data_AF-A0A0C9QT81-F1
#
_entry.id   AF-A0A0C9QT81-F1
#
_cell.length_a   1.000
_cell.length_b   1.000
_cell.length_c   1.000
_cell.angle_alpha   90.00
_cell.angle_beta   90.00
_cell.angle_gamma   90.00
#
_symmetry.space_group_name_H-M   'P 1'
#
loop_
_entity.id
_entity.type
_entity.pdbx_description
1 polymer ?
#
loop_
_entity_poly.entity_id
_entity_poly.type
_entity_poly.pdbx_seq_one_letter_code
_entity_poly.pdbx_strand_id
1 'polypeptide(L)'
;MDHHCPWINNCVGHRNHGHFTAFLASAVGGCCVSTVILVCWLLTILSRRNINFPPPSVFTLVIVVFTIGLSIGVVLAVGMLLYFQLSAIIRNTTGIEDWIIEKAKYRRLGTKDQFIHPYSIKWNVNIRQVLKWHCEPDGDGIIWPVREGCDQYTLTREQGYQKQEKRRRARRYRTIFKVSGSWIPITYGWRVICHPPCTDEPRIRLEPEDIVTVTRWRRHWLFGEKMQERDDPKMRVKGWFPRISAIEVVENEDYTDSFSKDD
;
A
#
# COMPACT_ATOMS: atom_id res chain seq x y z
N MET A 1 0.42 -10.46 6.97
CA MET A 1 -0.81 -9.87 6.37
C MET A 1 -0.39 -9.25 5.05
N ASP A 2 -1.15 -9.45 3.99
CA ASP A 2 -0.87 -8.84 2.68
C ASP A 2 -1.51 -7.45 2.58
N HIS A 3 -2.84 -7.38 2.60
CA HIS A 3 -3.59 -6.13 2.54
C HIS A 3 -4.99 -6.26 3.15
N HIS A 4 -5.67 -5.14 3.37
CA HIS A 4 -7.11 -5.12 3.63
C HIS A 4 -7.85 -4.96 2.30
N CYS A 5 -8.73 -5.90 1.97
CA CYS A 5 -9.47 -5.89 0.72
C CYS A 5 -10.92 -5.45 0.99
N PRO A 6 -11.32 -4.24 0.55
CA PRO A 6 -12.68 -3.75 0.80
C PRO A 6 -13.75 -4.58 0.09
N TRP A 7 -13.40 -5.22 -1.04
CA TRP A 7 -14.33 -6.02 -1.86
C TRP A 7 -14.83 -7.30 -1.17
N ILE A 8 -14.04 -7.84 -0.24
CA ILE A 8 -14.43 -9.00 0.59
C ILE A 8 -14.66 -8.59 2.05
N ASN A 9 -14.62 -7.29 2.34
CA ASN A 9 -14.71 -6.72 3.69
C ASN A 9 -13.84 -7.46 4.73
N ASN A 10 -12.62 -7.85 4.32
CA ASN A 10 -11.74 -8.66 5.15
C ASN A 10 -10.27 -8.42 4.79
N CYS A 11 -9.38 -8.74 5.71
CA CYS A 11 -7.95 -8.77 5.46
C CYS A 11 -7.56 -10.04 4.69
N VAL A 12 -6.66 -9.89 3.73
CA VAL A 12 -6.00 -11.00 3.03
C VAL A 12 -4.64 -11.25 3.70
N GLY A 13 -4.36 -12.51 4.03
CA GLY A 13 -3.12 -12.93 4.68
C GLY A 13 -3.02 -14.44 4.79
N HIS A 14 -2.19 -14.93 5.71
CA HIS A 14 -1.83 -16.36 5.85
C HIS A 14 -2.99 -17.32 5.60
N ARG A 15 -4.04 -17.21 6.41
CA ARG A 15 -5.15 -18.19 6.45
C ARG A 15 -6.11 -18.13 5.26
N ASN A 16 -6.07 -17.09 4.42
CA ASN A 16 -7.04 -16.92 3.33
C ASN A 16 -6.42 -16.47 2.00
N HIS A 17 -5.10 -16.39 1.87
CA HIS A 17 -4.45 -16.00 0.61
C HIS A 17 -4.77 -17.00 -0.50
N GLY A 18 -4.67 -18.31 -0.22
CA GLY A 18 -5.04 -19.36 -1.17
C GLY A 18 -6.50 -19.23 -1.63
N HIS A 19 -7.43 -19.05 -0.70
CA HIS A 19 -8.85 -18.83 -1.00
C HIS A 19 -9.09 -17.57 -1.85
N PHE A 20 -8.41 -16.47 -1.51
CA PHE A 20 -8.52 -15.22 -2.26
C PHE A 20 -8.01 -15.38 -3.70
N THR A 21 -6.86 -16.05 -3.90
CA THR A 21 -6.34 -16.32 -5.24
C THR A 21 -7.25 -17.24 -6.05
N ALA A 22 -7.83 -18.27 -5.41
CA ALA A 22 -8.80 -19.17 -6.04
C ALA A 22 -10.10 -18.43 -6.43
N PHE A 23 -10.57 -17.50 -5.59
CA PHE A 23 -11.69 -16.61 -5.90
C PHE A 23 -11.40 -15.76 -7.15
N LEU A 24 -10.24 -15.09 -7.21
CA LEU A 24 -9.84 -14.30 -8.38
C LEU A 24 -9.75 -15.15 -9.65
N ALA A 25 -9.13 -16.33 -9.57
CA ALA A 25 -9.02 -17.25 -10.70
C ALA A 25 -10.39 -17.74 -11.18
N SER A 26 -11.30 -18.05 -10.26
CA SER A 26 -12.66 -18.51 -10.58
C SER A 26 -13.49 -17.39 -11.21
N ALA A 27 -13.37 -16.15 -10.72
CA ALA A 27 -14.05 -14.99 -11.29
C ALA A 27 -13.58 -14.72 -12.73
N VAL A 28 -12.26 -14.70 -12.95
CA VAL A 28 -11.68 -14.51 -14.29
C VAL A 28 -12.07 -15.66 -15.22
N GLY A 29 -11.93 -16.91 -14.77
CA GLY A 29 -12.28 -18.08 -15.56
C GLY A 29 -13.76 -18.12 -15.94
N GLY A 30 -14.65 -17.85 -14.97
CA GLY A 30 -16.10 -17.77 -15.20
C GLY A 30 -16.49 -16.69 -16.21
N CYS A 31 -15.89 -15.50 -16.10
CA CYS A 31 -16.12 -14.42 -17.08
C CYS A 31 -15.54 -14.72 -18.46
N CYS A 32 -14.39 -15.39 -18.56
CA CYS A 32 -13.86 -15.87 -19.85
C CYS A 32 -14.82 -16.86 -20.50
N VAL A 33 -15.29 -17.88 -19.76
CA VAL A 33 -16.25 -18.87 -20.27
C VAL A 33 -17.56 -18.20 -20.70
N SER A 34 -18.11 -17.31 -19.87
CA SER A 34 -19.32 -16.54 -20.19
C SER A 34 -19.15 -15.72 -21.47
N THR A 35 -18.02 -15.02 -21.61
CA THR A 35 -17.72 -14.20 -22.79
C THR A 35 -17.67 -15.04 -24.05
N VAL A 36 -16.98 -16.18 -24.02
CA VAL A 36 -16.89 -17.10 -25.16
C VAL A 36 -18.28 -17.60 -25.55
N ILE A 37 -19.07 -18.09 -24.59
CA ILE A 37 -20.42 -18.62 -24.85
C ILE A 37 -21.31 -17.53 -25.46
N LEU A 38 -21.34 -16.34 -24.87
CA LEU A 38 -22.20 -15.25 -25.32
C LEU A 38 -21.77 -14.70 -26.69
N VAL A 39 -20.47 -14.61 -26.96
CA VAL A 39 -19.95 -14.20 -28.28
C VAL A 39 -20.29 -15.24 -29.35
N CYS A 40 -20.06 -16.53 -29.08
CA CYS A 40 -20.43 -17.61 -30.00
C CYS A 40 -21.94 -17.63 -30.29
N TRP A 41 -22.76 -17.43 -29.25
CA TRP A 41 -24.20 -17.31 -29.41
C TRP A 41 -24.58 -16.10 -30.27
N LEU A 42 -24.04 -14.91 -29.97
CA LEU A 42 -24.31 -13.68 -30.72
C LEU A 42 -23.91 -13.82 -32.20
N LEU A 43 -22.73 -14.37 -32.48
CA LEU A 43 -22.28 -14.65 -33.85
C LEU A 43 -23.22 -15.62 -34.59
N THR A 44 -23.76 -16.62 -33.89
CA THR A 44 -24.74 -17.56 -34.47
C THR A 44 -26.02 -16.83 -34.87
N ILE A 45 -26.56 -15.97 -34.00
CA ILE A 45 -27.74 -15.14 -34.31
C ILE A 45 -27.48 -14.21 -35.50
N LEU A 46 -26.32 -13.55 -35.53
CA LEU A 46 -25.96 -12.61 -36.58
C LEU A 46 -25.67 -13.29 -37.93
N SER A 47 -25.25 -14.56 -37.92
CA SER A 47 -24.94 -15.32 -39.15
C SER A 47 -26.15 -15.63 -40.04
N ARG A 48 -27.38 -15.35 -39.56
CA ARG A 48 -28.65 -15.63 -40.27
C ARG A 48 -28.79 -17.07 -40.79
N ARG A 49 -28.07 -18.02 -40.18
CA ARG A 49 -28.30 -19.45 -40.44
C ARG A 49 -29.71 -19.84 -39.99
N ASN A 50 -30.26 -20.88 -40.60
CA ASN A 50 -31.52 -21.47 -40.13
C ASN A 50 -31.30 -22.02 -38.72
N ILE A 51 -31.77 -21.26 -37.73
CA ILE A 51 -31.74 -21.60 -36.31
C ILE A 51 -33.08 -22.26 -35.94
N ASN A 52 -33.01 -23.33 -35.13
CA ASN A 52 -34.19 -24.10 -34.72
C ASN A 52 -35.00 -23.44 -33.58
N PHE A 53 -34.78 -22.16 -33.31
CA PHE A 53 -35.41 -21.43 -32.22
C PHE A 53 -35.82 -20.01 -32.69
N PRO A 54 -36.85 -19.41 -32.08
CA PRO A 54 -37.34 -18.09 -32.48
C PRO A 54 -36.27 -17.01 -32.30
N PRO A 55 -36.27 -15.95 -33.12
CA PRO A 55 -35.30 -14.87 -33.01
C PRO A 55 -35.40 -14.19 -31.62
N PRO A 56 -34.26 -13.85 -30.99
CA PRO A 56 -34.25 -13.20 -29.69
C PRO A 56 -34.83 -11.78 -29.78
N SER A 57 -35.41 -11.31 -28.67
CA SER A 57 -35.87 -9.92 -28.58
C SER A 57 -34.70 -8.94 -28.63
N VAL A 58 -34.95 -7.70 -29.08
CA VAL A 58 -33.94 -6.62 -29.06
C VAL A 58 -33.43 -6.38 -27.64
N PHE A 59 -34.30 -6.47 -26.64
CA PHE A 59 -33.91 -6.34 -25.23
C PHE A 59 -32.90 -7.41 -24.80
N THR A 60 -33.14 -8.67 -25.19
CA THR A 60 -32.18 -9.78 -24.94
C THR A 60 -30.83 -9.49 -25.58
N LEU A 61 -30.79 -9.00 -26.82
CA LEU A 61 -29.54 -8.65 -27.51
C LEU A 61 -28.78 -7.55 -26.77
N VAL A 62 -29.48 -6.50 -26.31
CA VAL A 62 -28.87 -5.41 -25.53
C VAL A 62 -28.26 -5.94 -24.23
N ILE A 63 -28.98 -6.78 -23.48
CA ILE A 63 -28.47 -7.37 -22.24
C ILE A 63 -27.26 -8.27 -22.50
N VAL A 64 -27.27 -9.06 -23.57
CA VAL A 64 -26.13 -9.91 -23.92
C VAL A 64 -24.89 -9.08 -24.26
N VAL A 65 -25.03 -8.05 -25.09
CA VAL A 65 -23.91 -7.16 -25.44
C VAL A 65 -23.36 -6.45 -24.20
N PHE A 66 -24.25 -5.95 -23.33
CA PHE A 66 -23.86 -5.35 -22.06
C PHE A 66 -23.12 -6.33 -21.14
N THR A 67 -23.61 -7.58 -21.05
CA THR A 67 -23.00 -8.65 -20.24
C THR A 67 -21.62 -9.04 -20.77
N ILE A 68 -21.45 -9.11 -22.09
CA ILE A 68 -20.14 -9.32 -22.72
C ILE A 68 -19.19 -8.18 -22.32
N GLY A 69 -19.63 -6.93 -22.43
CA GLY A 69 -18.84 -5.76 -22.02
C GLY A 69 -18.40 -5.81 -20.56
N LEU A 70 -19.32 -6.11 -19.63
CA LEU A 70 -19.00 -6.26 -18.21
C LEU A 70 -18.05 -7.43 -17.95
N SER A 71 -18.26 -8.58 -18.63
CA SER A 71 -17.41 -9.76 -18.47
C SER A 71 -15.98 -9.50 -18.92
N ILE A 72 -15.80 -8.82 -20.06
CA ILE A 72 -14.49 -8.37 -20.53
C ILE A 72 -13.85 -7.41 -19.52
N GLY A 73 -14.62 -6.46 -18.99
CA GLY A 73 -14.16 -5.54 -17.94
C GLY A 73 -13.62 -6.27 -16.70
N VAL A 74 -14.35 -7.29 -16.22
CA VAL A 74 -13.91 -8.15 -15.11
C VAL A 74 -12.65 -8.94 -15.46
N VAL A 75 -12.59 -9.56 -16.64
CA VAL A 75 -11.40 -10.30 -17.09
C VAL A 75 -10.16 -9.41 -17.10
N LEU A 76 -10.27 -8.17 -17.59
CA LEU A 76 -9.14 -7.24 -17.61
C LEU A 76 -8.76 -6.76 -16.21
N ALA A 77 -9.71 -6.24 -15.44
CA ALA A 77 -9.43 -5.64 -14.13
C ALA A 77 -9.03 -6.70 -13.08
N VAL A 78 -9.85 -7.74 -12.93
CA VAL A 78 -9.61 -8.82 -11.96
C VAL A 78 -8.48 -9.73 -12.44
N GLY A 79 -8.31 -9.91 -13.76
CA GLY A 79 -7.17 -10.63 -14.31
C GLY A 79 -5.84 -9.94 -14.03
N MET A 80 -5.77 -8.61 -14.12
CA MET A 80 -4.58 -7.85 -13.72
C MET A 80 -4.29 -8.02 -12.22
N LEU A 81 -5.32 -7.99 -11.37
CA LEU A 81 -5.17 -8.25 -9.93
C LEU A 81 -4.68 -9.69 -9.66
N LEU A 82 -5.23 -10.68 -10.36
CA LEU A 82 -4.80 -12.07 -10.28
C LEU A 82 -3.34 -12.22 -10.69
N TYR A 83 -2.91 -11.56 -11.77
CA TYR A 83 -1.53 -11.55 -12.21
C TYR A 83 -0.59 -11.01 -11.12
N PHE A 84 -0.93 -9.89 -10.49
CA PHE A 84 -0.13 -9.35 -9.38
C PHE A 84 -0.06 -10.30 -8.19
N GLN A 85 -1.18 -10.91 -7.82
CA GLN A 85 -1.23 -11.88 -6.72
C GLN A 85 -0.39 -13.13 -7.01
N LEU A 86 -0.44 -13.67 -8.23
CA LEU A 86 0.40 -14.79 -8.64
C LEU A 86 1.88 -14.42 -8.67
N SER A 87 2.22 -13.21 -9.16
CA SER A 87 3.59 -12.70 -9.17
C SER A 87 4.15 -12.56 -7.75
N ALA A 88 3.35 -12.06 -6.81
CA ALA A 88 3.67 -11.95 -5.39
C ALA A 88 3.92 -13.35 -4.77
N ILE A 89 3.02 -14.31 -5.02
CA ILE A 89 3.17 -15.70 -4.56
C ILE A 89 4.46 -16.34 -5.10
N ILE A 90 4.78 -16.16 -6.38
CA ILE A 90 6.01 -16.68 -6.99
C ILE A 90 7.26 -16.13 -6.29
N ARG A 91 7.25 -14.84 -5.93
CA ARG A 91 8.35 -14.19 -5.21
C ARG A 91 8.35 -14.47 -3.70
N ASN A 92 7.26 -15.05 -3.18
CA ASN A 92 6.94 -15.18 -1.77
C ASN A 92 7.00 -13.84 -1.03
N THR A 93 6.45 -12.80 -1.64
CA THR A 93 6.43 -11.45 -1.06
C THR A 93 5.00 -10.95 -0.92
N THR A 94 4.69 -10.34 0.22
CA THR A 94 3.48 -9.55 0.41
C THR A 94 3.69 -8.11 -0.06
N GLY A 95 2.61 -7.35 -0.26
CA GLY A 95 2.71 -5.93 -0.65
C GLY A 95 3.47 -5.07 0.36
N ILE A 96 3.39 -5.40 1.65
CA ILE A 96 4.16 -4.71 2.71
C ILE A 96 5.66 -5.02 2.57
N GLU A 97 6.00 -6.28 2.31
CA GLU A 97 7.38 -6.73 2.19
C GLU A 97 8.03 -6.18 0.93
N ASP A 98 7.32 -6.17 -0.21
CA ASP A 98 7.79 -5.57 -1.47
C ASP A 98 8.25 -4.12 -1.24
N TRP A 99 7.49 -3.32 -0.47
CA TRP A 99 7.88 -1.96 -0.13
C TRP A 99 9.11 -1.86 0.77
N ILE A 100 9.28 -2.78 1.72
CA ILE A 100 10.47 -2.85 2.58
C ILE A 100 11.70 -3.22 1.75
N ILE A 101 11.55 -4.19 0.84
CA ILE A 101 12.61 -4.67 -0.04
C ILE A 101 13.04 -3.59 -1.03
N GLU A 102 12.10 -2.88 -1.65
CA GLU A 102 12.39 -1.78 -2.57
C GLU A 102 13.23 -0.69 -1.88
N LYS A 103 12.85 -0.32 -0.65
CA LYS A 103 13.63 0.62 0.16
C LYS A 103 15.00 0.09 0.55
N ALA A 104 15.10 -1.18 0.90
CA ALA A 104 16.37 -1.81 1.23
C ALA A 104 17.33 -1.78 0.04
N LYS A 105 16.81 -1.98 -1.19
CA LYS A 105 17.55 -1.84 -2.45
C LYS A 105 17.99 -0.39 -2.69
N TYR A 106 17.07 0.57 -2.55
CA TYR A 106 17.38 1.98 -2.75
C TYR A 106 18.48 2.49 -1.80
N ARG A 107 18.44 2.08 -0.51
CA ARG A 107 19.47 2.43 0.50
C ARG A 107 20.87 1.92 0.15
N ARG A 108 20.95 0.85 -0.62
CA ARG A 108 22.19 0.17 -1.00
C ARG A 108 22.60 0.43 -2.44
N LEU A 109 21.86 1.27 -3.16
CA LEU A 109 22.14 1.61 -4.55
C LEU A 109 23.55 2.22 -4.65
N GLY A 110 24.39 1.67 -5.53
CA GLY A 110 25.78 2.08 -5.69
C GLY A 110 26.77 1.43 -4.71
N THR A 111 26.30 0.60 -3.77
CA THR A 111 27.15 -0.22 -2.90
C THR A 111 27.30 -1.64 -3.47
N LYS A 112 28.30 -2.39 -3.00
CA LYS A 112 28.43 -3.83 -3.30
C LYS A 112 27.46 -4.70 -2.47
N ASP A 113 26.84 -4.13 -1.44
CA ASP A 113 25.90 -4.83 -0.56
C ASP A 113 24.52 -4.95 -1.22
N GLN A 114 23.87 -6.11 -1.08
CA GLN A 114 22.52 -6.34 -1.57
C GLN A 114 21.66 -6.96 -0.47
N PHE A 115 20.47 -6.40 -0.27
CA PHE A 115 19.53 -6.98 0.66
C PHE A 115 18.95 -8.28 0.09
N ILE A 116 19.16 -9.38 0.82
CA ILE A 116 18.62 -10.69 0.48
C ILE A 116 17.25 -10.84 1.14
N HIS A 117 16.22 -11.06 0.33
CA HIS A 117 14.87 -11.31 0.84
C HIS A 117 14.78 -12.71 1.47
N PRO A 118 14.49 -12.85 2.78
CA PRO A 118 14.59 -14.13 3.49
C PRO A 118 13.57 -15.18 3.05
N TYR A 119 12.35 -14.78 2.65
CA TYR A 119 11.27 -15.73 2.40
C TYR A 119 11.20 -16.24 0.96
N SER A 120 11.96 -15.62 0.03
CA SER A 120 12.03 -16.07 -1.36
C SER A 120 13.04 -17.20 -1.50
N ILE A 121 12.58 -18.45 -1.47
CA ILE A 121 13.46 -19.63 -1.55
C ILE A 121 13.59 -20.12 -2.99
N LYS A 122 12.50 -20.68 -3.55
CA LYS A 122 12.40 -21.16 -4.94
C LYS A 122 10.95 -21.03 -5.38
N TRP A 123 10.73 -20.64 -6.63
CA TRP A 123 9.37 -20.35 -7.15
C TRP A 123 8.36 -21.48 -6.90
N ASN A 124 8.76 -22.74 -7.06
CA ASN A 124 7.89 -23.91 -6.86
C ASN A 124 7.58 -24.16 -5.37
N VAL A 125 8.55 -23.92 -4.48
CA VAL A 125 8.37 -24.02 -3.03
C VAL A 125 7.46 -22.89 -2.54
N ASN A 126 7.69 -21.68 -3.04
CA ASN A 126 6.89 -20.50 -2.73
C ASN A 126 5.42 -20.69 -3.13
N ILE A 127 5.17 -21.19 -4.34
CA ILE A 127 3.81 -21.51 -4.81
C ILE A 127 3.14 -22.53 -3.89
N ARG A 128 3.82 -23.63 -3.53
CA ARG A 128 3.23 -24.69 -2.70
C ARG A 128 2.87 -24.25 -1.28
N GLN A 129 3.49 -23.19 -0.76
CA GLN A 129 3.15 -22.62 0.55
C GLN A 129 1.75 -21.96 0.55
N VAL A 130 1.25 -21.51 -0.61
CA VAL A 130 -0.01 -20.75 -0.72
C VAL A 130 -1.05 -21.48 -1.56
N LEU A 131 -0.67 -21.98 -2.74
CA LEU A 131 -1.58 -22.58 -3.71
C LEU A 131 -1.64 -24.09 -3.52
N LYS A 132 -2.65 -24.52 -2.76
CA LYS A 132 -3.04 -25.91 -2.57
C LYS A 132 -4.48 -26.13 -2.98
N TRP A 133 -4.83 -27.38 -3.26
CA TRP A 133 -6.20 -27.73 -3.65
C TRP A 133 -7.24 -27.30 -2.61
N HIS A 134 -6.97 -27.51 -1.33
CA HIS A 134 -7.85 -27.12 -0.22
C HIS A 134 -7.70 -25.63 0.18
N CYS A 135 -6.82 -24.87 -0.49
CA CYS A 135 -6.59 -23.43 -0.25
C CYS A 135 -6.13 -23.04 1.17
N GLU A 136 -5.73 -24.00 2.00
CA GLU A 136 -5.13 -23.71 3.31
C GLU A 136 -3.60 -23.67 3.21
N PRO A 137 -2.94 -22.73 3.90
CA PRO A 137 -1.49 -22.58 3.87
C PRO A 137 -0.79 -23.65 4.73
N ASP A 138 0.52 -23.84 4.50
CA ASP A 138 1.38 -24.55 5.44
C ASP A 138 1.86 -23.65 6.58
N GLY A 139 1.99 -24.20 7.78
CA GLY A 139 2.60 -23.53 8.92
C GLY A 139 1.62 -22.70 9.78
N ASP A 140 2.15 -22.16 10.86
CA ASP A 140 1.39 -21.44 11.89
C ASP A 140 1.15 -19.96 11.55
N GLY A 141 1.82 -19.45 10.52
CA GLY A 141 1.79 -18.04 10.12
C GLY A 141 2.69 -17.14 10.97
N ILE A 142 3.50 -17.73 11.86
CA ILE A 142 4.43 -17.06 12.76
C ILE A 142 5.86 -17.35 12.31
N ILE A 143 6.18 -18.62 12.04
CA ILE A 143 7.50 -19.07 11.62
C ILE A 143 7.43 -19.52 10.16
N TRP A 144 8.35 -19.00 9.36
CA TRP A 144 8.37 -19.25 7.92
C TRP A 144 9.67 -19.91 7.50
N PRO A 145 9.68 -20.79 6.48
CA PRO A 145 10.92 -21.23 5.87
C PRO A 145 11.72 -20.02 5.37
N VAL A 146 13.00 -19.96 5.73
CA VAL A 146 13.90 -18.88 5.31
C VAL A 146 15.04 -19.43 4.45
N ARG A 147 15.55 -18.57 3.56
CA ARG A 147 16.72 -18.84 2.73
C ARG A 147 17.97 -19.00 3.60
N GLU A 148 18.90 -19.82 3.14
CA GLU A 148 20.23 -19.97 3.75
C GLU A 148 20.94 -18.61 3.90
N GLY A 149 21.54 -18.38 5.07
CA GLY A 149 22.15 -17.09 5.43
C GLY A 149 21.17 -16.05 5.97
N CYS A 150 19.88 -16.36 6.06
CA CYS A 150 18.87 -15.52 6.70
C CYS A 150 18.28 -16.18 7.95
N ASP A 151 17.64 -15.36 8.78
CA ASP A 151 16.88 -15.74 9.97
C ASP A 151 15.45 -15.16 9.92
N GLN A 152 14.59 -15.55 10.87
CA GLN A 152 13.20 -15.06 10.98
C GLN A 152 13.11 -13.53 11.19
N TYR A 153 14.19 -12.88 11.61
CA TYR A 153 14.22 -11.47 11.97
C TYR A 153 14.95 -10.60 10.94
N THR A 154 15.43 -11.18 9.83
CA THR A 154 16.27 -10.50 8.85
C THR A 154 15.52 -9.32 8.23
N LEU A 155 14.27 -9.53 7.82
CA LEU A 155 13.42 -8.46 7.29
C LEU A 155 13.04 -7.44 8.38
N THR A 156 12.75 -7.92 9.59
CA THR A 156 12.39 -7.08 10.74
C THR A 156 13.51 -6.13 11.15
N ARG A 157 14.76 -6.62 11.17
CA ARG A 157 15.96 -5.84 11.42
C ARG A 157 16.17 -4.78 10.35
N GLU A 158 16.02 -5.14 9.08
CA GLU A 158 16.07 -4.18 7.97
C GLU A 158 15.00 -3.10 8.11
N GLN A 159 13.76 -3.46 8.44
CA GLN A 159 12.69 -2.49 8.70
C GLN A 159 13.02 -1.59 9.91
N GLY A 160 13.67 -2.14 10.94
CA GLY A 160 14.18 -1.40 12.09
C GLY A 160 15.20 -0.33 11.70
N TYR A 161 16.19 -0.69 10.87
CA TYR A 161 17.17 0.28 10.34
C TYR A 161 16.49 1.38 9.51
N GLN A 162 15.52 1.03 8.65
CA GLN A 162 14.76 2.01 7.88
C GLN A 162 13.97 2.98 8.78
N LYS A 163 13.39 2.49 9.87
CA LYS A 163 12.69 3.33 10.86
C LYS A 163 13.65 4.23 11.63
N GLN A 164 14.81 3.73 12.05
CA GLN A 164 15.84 4.52 12.72
C GLN A 164 16.37 5.62 11.80
N GLU A 165 16.64 5.31 10.54
CA GLU A 165 17.10 6.29 9.57
C GLU A 165 16.05 7.40 9.33
N LYS A 166 14.77 7.02 9.21
CA LYS A 166 13.67 8.00 9.14
C LYS A 166 13.61 8.90 10.38
N ARG A 167 13.89 8.37 11.57
CA ARG A 167 13.95 9.16 12.83
C ARG A 167 15.17 10.09 12.85
N ARG A 168 16.35 9.63 12.42
CA ARG A 168 17.57 10.45 12.35
C ARG A 168 17.46 11.61 11.38
N ARG A 169 16.70 11.44 10.30
CA ARG A 169 16.42 12.49 9.32
C ARG A 169 15.30 13.44 9.77
N ALA A 170 14.59 13.13 10.85
CA ALA A 170 13.52 13.97 11.35
C ALA A 170 14.08 15.31 11.84
N ARG A 171 13.34 16.39 11.60
CA ARG A 171 13.74 17.75 12.00
C ARG A 171 12.63 18.38 12.80
N ARG A 172 13.00 19.22 13.79
CA ARG A 172 12.04 19.96 14.61
C ARG A 172 11.62 21.21 13.86
N TYR A 173 10.32 21.46 13.82
CA TYR A 173 9.73 22.67 13.26
C TYR A 173 8.90 23.36 14.34
N ARG A 174 9.00 24.68 14.43
CA ARG A 174 8.15 25.52 15.28
C ARG A 174 7.05 26.14 14.42
N THR A 175 5.82 26.00 14.87
CA THR A 175 4.65 26.55 14.20
C THR A 175 4.58 28.06 14.44
N ILE A 176 4.49 28.86 13.37
CA ILE A 176 4.35 30.32 13.46
C ILE A 176 2.88 30.72 13.31
N PHE A 177 2.16 30.03 12.43
CA PHE A 177 0.77 30.35 12.10
C PHE A 177 -0.15 29.21 12.52
N LYS A 178 -1.30 29.56 13.11
CA LYS A 178 -2.34 28.61 13.51
C LYS A 178 -2.85 27.78 12.33
N VAL A 179 -2.64 26.46 12.40
CA VAL A 179 -3.12 25.49 11.42
C VAL A 179 -4.41 24.87 11.93
N SER A 180 -5.51 25.03 11.20
CA SER A 180 -6.82 24.52 11.61
C SER A 180 -6.98 23.00 11.47
N GLY A 181 -6.18 22.35 10.62
CA GLY A 181 -6.39 20.96 10.21
C GLY A 181 -7.41 20.82 9.06
N SER A 182 -7.78 21.90 8.37
CA SER A 182 -8.66 21.83 7.20
C SER A 182 -7.98 21.14 6.01
N TRP A 183 -8.77 20.41 5.21
CA TRP A 183 -8.34 19.86 3.93
C TRP A 183 -8.02 20.94 2.88
N ILE A 184 -8.65 22.11 3.00
CA ILE A 184 -8.48 23.26 2.11
C ILE A 184 -8.03 24.46 2.95
N PRO A 185 -6.71 24.65 3.14
CA PRO A 185 -6.18 25.70 4.01
C PRO A 185 -6.01 27.02 3.23
N ILE A 186 -7.12 27.72 2.98
CA ILE A 186 -7.20 28.90 2.10
C ILE A 186 -6.23 30.01 2.52
N THR A 187 -6.02 30.18 3.82
CA THR A 187 -5.15 31.21 4.42
C THR A 187 -3.67 31.07 4.07
N TYR A 188 -3.25 29.95 3.47
CA TYR A 188 -1.85 29.66 3.14
C TYR A 188 -1.54 29.80 1.63
N GLY A 189 -2.49 30.35 0.88
CA GLY A 189 -2.30 30.75 -0.51
C GLY A 189 -2.53 29.64 -1.53
N TRP A 190 -2.71 30.06 -2.78
CA TRP A 190 -3.11 29.23 -3.91
C TRP A 190 -2.21 28.01 -4.15
N ARG A 191 -0.88 28.16 -3.97
CA ARG A 191 0.08 27.06 -4.18
C ARG A 191 -0.13 25.89 -3.23
N VAL A 192 -0.59 26.14 -2.00
CA VAL A 192 -0.87 25.07 -1.02
C VAL A 192 -2.14 24.31 -1.43
N ILE A 193 -3.15 25.05 -1.90
CA ILE A 193 -4.45 24.52 -2.34
C ILE A 193 -4.30 23.66 -3.61
N CYS A 194 -3.51 24.10 -4.59
CA CYS A 194 -3.32 23.37 -5.86
C CYS A 194 -2.38 22.16 -5.77
N HIS A 195 -1.70 21.97 -4.64
CA HIS A 195 -0.77 20.87 -4.44
C HIS A 195 -1.05 20.09 -3.16
N PRO A 196 -2.28 19.62 -2.92
CA PRO A 196 -2.61 18.90 -1.70
C PRO A 196 -1.88 17.55 -1.65
N PRO A 197 -1.54 17.05 -0.45
CA PRO A 197 -1.16 15.66 -0.27
C PRO A 197 -2.36 14.77 -0.62
N CYS A 198 -2.34 14.17 -1.81
CA CYS A 198 -3.28 13.14 -2.25
C CYS A 198 -2.98 11.82 -1.52
N THR A 199 -3.26 11.79 -0.23
CA THR A 199 -3.03 10.67 0.68
C THR A 199 -4.15 10.66 1.72
N ASP A 200 -4.58 9.48 2.18
CA ASP A 200 -5.60 9.33 3.24
C ASP A 200 -5.08 9.72 4.65
N GLU A 201 -3.88 10.27 4.73
CA GLU A 201 -3.26 10.71 5.97
C GLU A 201 -3.89 12.01 6.49
N PRO A 202 -4.12 12.11 7.81
CA PRO A 202 -4.87 13.21 8.41
C PRO A 202 -4.19 14.58 8.27
N ARG A 203 -4.95 15.63 8.51
CA ARG A 203 -4.47 17.01 8.68
C ARG A 203 -4.35 17.32 10.16
N ILE A 204 -3.21 17.89 10.55
CA ILE A 204 -2.94 18.19 11.95
C ILE A 204 -3.39 19.61 12.30
N ARG A 205 -4.01 19.77 13.46
CA ARG A 205 -4.30 21.08 14.05
C ARG A 205 -3.13 21.51 14.92
N LEU A 206 -2.63 22.71 14.70
CA LEU A 206 -1.47 23.29 15.39
C LEU A 206 -1.80 24.72 15.80
N GLU A 207 -1.41 25.09 17.01
CA GLU A 207 -1.42 26.47 17.48
C GLU A 207 0.01 27.06 17.34
N PRO A 208 0.16 28.40 17.32
CA PRO A 208 1.49 29.02 17.29
C PRO A 208 2.36 28.53 18.45
N GLU A 209 3.67 28.46 18.23
CA GLU A 209 4.69 27.91 19.14
C GLU A 209 4.67 26.38 19.34
N ASP A 210 3.70 25.66 18.78
CA ASP A 210 3.71 24.19 18.78
C ASP A 210 4.97 23.66 18.07
N ILE A 211 5.69 22.75 18.75
CA ILE A 211 6.82 22.04 18.17
C ILE A 211 6.35 20.75 17.52
N VAL A 212 6.74 20.56 16.26
CA VAL A 212 6.40 19.39 15.45
C VAL A 212 7.66 18.72 14.95
N THR A 213 7.76 17.41 15.17
CA THR A 213 8.82 16.58 14.59
C THR A 213 8.41 16.16 13.19
N VAL A 214 9.02 16.77 12.18
CA VAL A 214 8.71 16.55 10.76
C VAL A 214 9.54 15.39 10.22
N THR A 215 8.88 14.47 9.51
CA THR A 215 9.51 13.27 8.95
C THR A 215 9.36 13.12 7.45
N ARG A 216 8.49 13.91 6.81
CA ARG A 216 8.33 13.93 5.35
C ARG A 216 8.12 15.36 4.86
N TRP A 217 8.74 15.66 3.73
CA TRP A 217 8.70 16.97 3.09
C TRP A 217 8.12 16.85 1.69
N ARG A 218 7.20 17.75 1.37
CA ARG A 218 6.77 18.07 0.01
C ARG A 218 7.02 19.56 -0.22
N ARG A 219 6.93 19.99 -1.48
CA ARG A 219 7.19 21.39 -1.88
C ARG A 219 6.42 22.42 -1.02
N HIS A 220 5.14 22.16 -0.74
CA HIS A 220 4.25 23.06 -0.02
C HIS A 220 3.67 22.48 1.29
N TRP A 221 4.04 21.24 1.64
CA TRP A 221 3.42 20.51 2.75
C TRP A 221 4.46 19.73 3.55
N LEU A 222 4.29 19.68 4.85
CA LEU A 222 5.11 18.91 5.79
C LEU A 222 4.24 17.90 6.50
N PHE A 223 4.78 16.72 6.80
CA PHE A 223 4.12 15.71 7.63
C PHE A 223 4.93 15.47 8.89
N GLY A 224 4.29 15.61 10.04
CA GLY A 224 4.96 15.48 11.32
C GLY A 224 4.04 15.08 12.46
N GLU A 225 4.67 14.94 13.61
CA GLU A 225 4.06 14.59 14.90
C GLU A 225 4.22 15.77 15.86
N LYS A 226 3.12 16.25 16.44
CA LYS A 226 3.18 17.29 17.46
C LYS A 226 3.81 16.72 18.73
N MET A 227 4.81 17.43 19.26
CA MET A 227 5.47 17.06 20.51
C MET A 227 4.50 17.29 21.67
N GLN A 228 4.38 16.30 22.55
CA GLN A 228 3.53 16.33 23.73
C GLN A 228 4.37 16.07 24.97
N GLU A 229 3.98 16.62 26.11
CA GLU A 229 4.70 16.46 27.38
C GLU A 229 4.63 15.02 27.92
N ARG A 230 3.59 14.26 27.55
CA ARG A 230 3.45 12.84 27.89
C ARG A 230 3.55 11.99 26.64
N ASP A 231 4.49 11.04 26.62
CA ASP A 231 4.64 10.07 25.52
C ASP A 231 3.63 8.92 25.67
N ASP A 232 2.33 9.23 25.56
CA ASP A 232 1.27 8.22 25.44
C ASP A 232 1.06 7.90 23.94
N PRO A 233 1.31 6.64 23.50
CA PRO A 233 1.09 6.22 22.11
C PRO A 233 -0.32 6.51 21.59
N LYS A 234 -1.35 6.50 22.45
CA LYS A 234 -2.75 6.75 22.07
C LYS A 234 -3.06 8.22 21.82
N MET A 235 -2.24 9.13 22.35
CA MET A 235 -2.46 10.58 22.23
C MET A 235 -1.66 11.22 21.09
N ARG A 236 -0.82 10.45 20.38
CA ARG A 236 0.05 10.96 19.32
C ARG A 236 -0.75 11.59 18.18
N VAL A 237 -0.64 12.91 18.04
CA VAL A 237 -1.28 13.66 16.95
C VAL A 237 -0.30 13.83 15.79
N LYS A 238 -0.66 13.27 14.63
CA LYS A 238 0.14 13.33 13.39
C LYS A 238 -0.70 13.85 12.26
N GLY A 239 -0.06 14.49 11.29
CA GLY A 239 -0.75 14.89 10.08
C GLY A 239 0.06 15.80 9.19
N TRP A 240 -0.52 16.09 8.04
CA TRP A 240 0.00 17.07 7.10
C TRP A 240 -0.41 18.49 7.50
N PHE A 241 0.50 19.44 7.29
CA PHE A 241 0.27 20.87 7.46
C PHE A 241 1.05 21.68 6.40
N PRO A 242 0.62 22.92 6.08
CA PRO A 242 1.30 23.76 5.10
C PRO A 242 2.73 24.08 5.52
N ARG A 243 3.69 23.95 4.60
CA ARG A 243 5.12 24.20 4.91
C ARG A 243 5.37 25.62 5.41
N ILE A 244 4.66 26.60 4.85
CA ILE A 244 4.83 28.01 5.21
C ILE A 244 4.32 28.34 6.63
N SER A 245 3.59 27.43 7.27
CA SER A 245 3.07 27.65 8.63
C SER A 245 4.10 27.41 9.72
N ALA A 246 5.28 26.89 9.39
CA ALA A 246 6.30 26.52 10.35
C ALA A 246 7.71 26.79 9.83
N ILE A 247 8.63 27.06 10.76
CA ILE A 247 10.07 27.21 10.50
C ILE A 247 10.84 26.09 11.15
N GLU A 248 11.93 25.67 10.51
CA GLU A 248 12.83 24.66 11.08
C GLU A 248 13.58 25.25 12.27
N VAL A 249 13.58 24.54 13.39
CA VAL A 249 14.37 24.89 14.57
C VAL A 249 15.75 24.30 14.38
N VAL A 250 16.74 25.16 14.12
CA VAL A 250 18.15 24.79 14.14
C VAL A 250 18.59 24.92 15.59
N GLU A 251 18.72 23.80 16.30
CA GLU A 251 19.46 23.79 17.57
C GLU A 251 20.93 24.00 17.22
N ASN A 252 21.46 25.19 17.52
CA ASN A 252 22.91 25.36 17.60
C ASN A 252 23.34 24.56 18.83
N GLU A 253 24.12 23.49 18.65
CA GLU A 253 24.72 22.72 19.75
C GLU A 253 25.78 23.51 20.54
N ASP A 254 26.01 24.79 20.20
CA ASP A 254 26.88 25.70 20.92
C ASP A 254 26.06 26.60 21.84
N TYR A 255 25.85 26.20 23.10
CA TYR A 255 25.69 27.05 24.29
C TYR A 255 25.06 26.18 25.41
N THR A 256 25.90 25.51 26.21
CA THR A 256 25.69 25.24 27.65
C THR A 256 26.80 24.34 28.17
N ASP A 257 27.98 24.92 28.47
CA ASP A 257 28.74 24.53 29.67
C ASP A 257 29.75 25.62 30.06
N SER A 258 29.27 26.74 30.60
CA SER A 258 30.13 27.67 31.36
C SER A 258 29.30 28.73 32.10
N PHE A 259 28.40 28.33 32.99
CA PHE A 259 27.96 29.22 34.08
C PHE A 259 27.45 28.39 35.25
N SER A 260 28.36 28.04 36.16
CA SER A 260 28.17 28.12 37.62
C SER A 260 29.20 27.22 38.32
N LYS A 261 30.26 27.86 38.85
CA LYS A 261 30.88 27.55 40.15
C LYS A 261 31.96 28.60 40.42
N ASP A 262 31.51 29.78 40.79
CA ASP A 262 32.19 30.62 41.77
C ASP A 262 31.23 30.72 42.96
N ASP A 263 31.61 30.05 44.04
CA ASP A 263 31.40 30.34 45.47
C ASP A 263 31.75 29.09 46.30
#